data_AF-K0UTG3-F1
#
_entry.id   AF-K0UTG3-F1
#
_cell.length_a   1.000
_cell.length_b   1.000
_cell.length_c   1.000
_cell.angle_alpha   90.00
_cell.angle_beta   90.00
_cell.angle_gamma   90.00
#
_symmetry.space_group_name_H-M   'P 1'
#
loop_
_entity.id
_entity.type
_entity.pdbx_description
1 polymer ?
#
loop_
_entity_poly.entity_id
_entity_poly.type
_entity_poly.pdbx_seq_one_letter_code
_entity_poly.pdbx_strand_id
1 'polypeptide(L)'
;MKAFSRVLVAIVAAIAALFTSTGVSHAGLDNELSLVDGQDRTLTVQQWDTFLNGVFPLDRNRLTREWFHSGRAKYTVAGPGADEFEGTLELGYQI
;
A
#
# COMPACT_ATOMS: atom_id res chain seq x y z
N MET A 1 30.35 -27.52 31.50
CA MET A 1 30.66 -26.96 30.17
C MET A 1 29.57 -27.21 29.12
N LYS A 2 29.01 -28.44 28.99
CA LYS A 2 27.98 -28.74 27.97
C LYS A 2 26.63 -28.02 28.17
N ALA A 3 26.19 -27.84 29.43
CA ALA A 3 24.93 -27.15 29.74
C ALA A 3 24.98 -25.64 29.40
N PHE A 4 26.06 -24.95 29.81
CA PHE A 4 26.26 -23.54 29.48
C PHE A 4 26.35 -23.28 27.96
N SER A 5 27.02 -24.17 27.22
CA SER A 5 27.07 -24.09 25.76
C SER A 5 25.69 -24.26 25.11
N ARG A 6 24.86 -25.18 25.61
CA ARG A 6 23.48 -25.36 25.12
C ARG A 6 22.58 -24.16 25.41
N VAL A 7 22.72 -23.57 26.59
CA VAL A 7 21.97 -22.36 26.98
C VAL A 7 22.38 -21.17 26.09
N LEU A 8 23.68 -21.00 25.84
CA LEU A 8 24.17 -19.93 24.97
C LEU A 8 23.64 -20.07 23.54
N VAL A 9 23.66 -21.28 22.97
CA VAL A 9 23.12 -21.55 21.64
C VAL A 9 21.61 -21.28 21.59
N ALA A 10 20.86 -21.67 22.61
CA ALA A 10 19.42 -21.39 22.68
C ALA A 10 19.11 -19.89 22.72
N ILE A 11 19.90 -19.10 23.46
CA ILE A 11 19.74 -17.64 23.52
C ILE A 11 20.06 -17.01 22.16
N VAL A 12 21.16 -17.41 21.53
CA VAL A 12 21.53 -16.91 20.19
C VAL A 12 20.47 -17.24 19.15
N ALA A 13 19.93 -18.47 19.17
CA ALA A 13 18.87 -18.89 18.27
C ALA A 13 17.56 -18.10 18.51
N ALA A 14 17.19 -17.86 19.78
CA ALA A 14 16.02 -17.07 20.12
C ALA A 14 16.15 -15.62 19.65
N ILE A 15 17.33 -15.00 19.82
CA ILE A 15 17.61 -13.65 19.33
C ILE A 15 17.58 -13.62 17.80
N ALA A 16 18.19 -14.59 17.12
CA ALA A 16 18.17 -14.68 15.66
C ALA A 16 16.74 -14.82 15.10
N ALA A 17 15.86 -15.57 15.77
CA ALA A 17 14.47 -15.74 15.36
C ALA A 17 13.64 -14.43 15.42
N LEU A 18 14.02 -13.47 16.26
CA LEU A 18 13.39 -12.14 16.30
C LEU A 18 13.67 -11.34 15.02
N PHE A 19 14.81 -11.56 14.37
CA PHE A 19 15.18 -10.86 13.14
C PHE A 19 14.61 -11.49 11.87
N THR A 20 14.17 -12.76 11.91
CA THR A 20 13.54 -13.44 10.77
C THR A 20 12.03 -13.26 10.69
N SER A 21 11.40 -12.64 11.70
CA SER A 21 9.93 -12.57 11.84
C SER A 21 9.35 -11.16 11.78
N THR A 22 10.16 -10.13 11.46
CA THR A 22 9.61 -8.80 11.18
C THR A 22 8.91 -8.83 9.82
N GLY A 23 7.62 -9.19 9.84
CA GLY A 23 6.75 -9.07 8.68
C GLY A 23 6.69 -7.60 8.28
N VAL A 24 7.41 -7.23 7.23
CA VAL A 24 7.23 -5.95 6.57
C VAL A 24 5.81 -5.93 6.00
N SER A 25 4.91 -5.17 6.62
CA SER A 25 3.67 -4.76 5.97
C SER A 25 4.09 -3.81 4.85
N HIS A 26 4.29 -4.34 3.66
CA HIS A 26 4.55 -3.53 2.49
C HIS A 26 3.29 -2.72 2.20
N ALA A 27 3.43 -1.39 2.21
CA ALA A 27 2.54 -0.56 1.42
C ALA A 27 2.78 -0.96 -0.04
N GLY A 28 1.83 -1.65 -0.65
CA GLY A 28 1.95 -2.17 -2.01
C GLY A 28 1.54 -1.09 -3.01
N LEU A 29 2.38 -0.84 -4.01
CA LEU A 29 1.95 -0.13 -5.21
C LEU A 29 1.10 -1.11 -6.03
N ASP A 30 -0.18 -0.80 -6.22
CA ASP A 30 -1.08 -1.66 -7.00
C ASP A 30 -0.93 -1.40 -8.49
N ASN A 31 -0.87 -0.12 -8.88
CA ASN A 31 -0.74 0.32 -10.27
C ASN A 31 -0.31 1.79 -10.35
N GLU A 32 0.27 2.16 -11.49
CA GLU A 32 0.66 3.52 -11.80
C GLU A 32 0.55 3.79 -13.31
N LEU A 33 0.39 5.07 -13.66
CA LEU A 33 0.45 5.53 -15.04
C LEU A 33 1.13 6.88 -15.10
N SER A 34 1.92 7.10 -16.15
CA SER A 34 2.55 8.39 -16.44
C SER A 34 2.10 8.95 -17.79
N LEU A 35 1.97 10.27 -17.84
CA LEU A 35 1.58 11.04 -19.02
C LEU A 35 2.47 12.27 -19.13
N VAL A 36 2.97 12.58 -20.33
CA VAL A 36 3.53 13.90 -20.62
C VAL A 36 2.39 14.83 -21.03
N ASP A 37 2.19 15.91 -20.29
CA ASP A 37 1.11 16.87 -20.54
C ASP A 37 1.46 17.91 -21.62
N GLY A 38 0.54 18.83 -21.90
CA GLY A 38 0.73 19.88 -22.91
C GLY A 38 1.74 20.98 -22.54
N GLN A 39 2.34 20.92 -21.35
CA GLN A 39 3.36 21.86 -20.86
C GLN A 39 4.72 21.16 -20.65
N ASP A 40 4.91 20.00 -21.27
CA ASP A 40 6.11 19.16 -21.17
C ASP A 40 6.43 18.70 -19.73
N ARG A 41 5.40 18.57 -18.87
CA ARG A 41 5.53 17.97 -17.54
C ARG A 41 5.20 16.49 -17.61
N THR A 42 5.99 15.66 -16.94
CA THR A 42 5.64 14.25 -16.71
C THR A 42 4.79 14.16 -15.45
N LEU A 43 3.53 13.81 -15.61
CA LEU A 43 2.57 13.57 -14.53
C LEU A 43 2.46 12.07 -14.29
N THR A 44 2.73 11.62 -13.07
CA THR A 44 2.55 10.22 -12.66
C THR A 44 1.48 10.16 -11.58
N VAL A 45 0.52 9.25 -11.75
CA VAL A 45 -0.49 8.94 -10.72
C VAL A 45 -0.35 7.48 -10.30
N GLN A 46 -0.54 7.21 -9.02
CA GLN A 46 -0.32 5.92 -8.41
C GLN A 46 -1.45 5.55 -7.46
N GLN A 47 -1.79 4.26 -7.45
CA GLN A 47 -2.74 3.66 -6.53
C GLN A 47 -2.03 2.65 -5.63
N TRP A 48 -2.25 2.76 -4.32
CA TRP A 48 -1.58 1.95 -3.31
C TRP A 48 -2.57 1.34 -2.32
N ASP A 49 -2.25 0.14 -1.85
CA ASP A 49 -2.94 -0.55 -0.76
C ASP A 49 -4.47 -0.67 -0.97
N THR A 50 -4.90 -0.90 -2.21
CA THR A 50 -6.31 -0.93 -2.56
C THR A 50 -6.97 -2.18 -2.05
N PHE A 51 -8.03 -1.99 -1.27
CA PHE A 51 -8.84 -3.06 -0.75
C PHE A 51 -10.31 -2.70 -0.81
N LEU A 52 -11.08 -3.49 -1.57
CA LEU A 52 -12.54 -3.47 -1.58
C LEU A 52 -13.07 -4.62 -0.72
N ASN A 53 -13.51 -4.28 0.48
CA ASN A 53 -14.00 -5.27 1.44
C ASN A 53 -15.51 -5.48 1.29
N GLY A 54 -15.89 -6.53 0.56
CA GLY A 54 -17.29 -6.94 0.45
C GLY A 54 -17.86 -7.43 1.78
N VAL A 55 -19.03 -6.93 2.17
CA VAL A 55 -19.70 -7.30 3.42
C VAL A 55 -21.11 -7.84 3.17
N PHE A 56 -21.68 -8.50 4.17
CA PHE A 56 -23.10 -8.84 4.11
C PHE A 56 -23.93 -7.56 4.11
N PRO A 57 -24.85 -7.37 3.14
CA PRO A 57 -25.68 -6.17 3.07
C PRO A 57 -26.48 -5.96 4.34
N LEU A 58 -26.44 -4.74 4.88
CA LEU A 58 -27.16 -4.39 6.10
C LEU A 58 -28.68 -4.56 5.98
N ASP A 59 -29.20 -4.37 4.76
CA ASP A 59 -30.62 -4.53 4.41
C ASP A 59 -31.08 -6.00 4.30
N ARG A 60 -30.15 -6.97 4.40
CA ARG A 60 -30.39 -8.42 4.24
C ARG A 60 -31.00 -8.81 2.88
N ASN A 61 -30.91 -7.93 1.89
CA ASN A 61 -31.43 -8.21 0.56
C ASN A 61 -30.39 -8.99 -0.25
N ARG A 62 -30.83 -10.08 -0.90
CA ARG A 62 -29.96 -10.93 -1.73
C ARG A 62 -29.50 -10.24 -3.02
N LEU A 63 -30.14 -9.14 -3.40
CA LEU A 63 -29.81 -8.37 -4.60
C LEU A 63 -28.88 -7.18 -4.30
N THR A 64 -28.79 -6.75 -3.05
CA THR A 64 -27.88 -5.66 -2.65
C THR A 64 -26.45 -6.18 -2.55
N ARG A 65 -25.48 -5.32 -2.86
CA ARG A 65 -24.04 -5.55 -2.65
C ARG A 65 -23.52 -4.34 -1.89
N GLU A 66 -22.74 -4.59 -0.85
CA GLU A 66 -22.21 -3.54 0.02
C GLU A 66 -20.73 -3.81 0.30
N TRP A 67 -19.92 -2.76 0.33
CA TRP A 67 -18.48 -2.87 0.57
C TRP A 67 -17.88 -1.58 1.14
N PHE A 68 -16.71 -1.70 1.75
CA PHE A 68 -15.88 -0.58 2.18
C PHE A 68 -14.64 -0.47 1.28
N HIS A 69 -14.32 0.74 0.84
CA HIS A 69 -13.14 1.03 0.03
C HIS A 69 -12.03 1.64 0.89
N SER A 70 -10.88 0.98 0.92
CA SER A 70 -9.63 1.48 1.49
C SER A 70 -8.57 1.55 0.41
N GLY A 71 -7.74 2.58 0.43
CA GLY A 71 -6.63 2.75 -0.52
C GLY A 71 -5.98 4.12 -0.35
N ARG A 72 -4.88 4.34 -1.07
CA ARG A 72 -4.19 5.64 -1.13
C ARG A 72 -3.91 6.01 -2.59
N ALA A 73 -4.18 7.26 -2.93
CA ALA A 73 -3.73 7.85 -4.17
C ALA A 73 -2.48 8.70 -3.91
N LYS A 74 -1.50 8.63 -4.81
CA LYS A 74 -0.33 9.51 -4.81
C LYS A 74 -0.11 10.04 -6.22
N TYR A 75 0.54 11.19 -6.32
CA TYR A 75 0.95 11.75 -7.59
C TYR A 75 2.38 12.31 -7.50
N THR A 76 3.04 12.37 -8.65
CA THR A 76 4.34 13.01 -8.85
C THR A 76 4.29 13.86 -10.11
N VAL A 77 4.87 15.05 -10.05
CA VAL A 77 5.03 15.93 -11.21
C VAL A 77 6.52 16.21 -11.39
N ALA A 78 7.02 16.02 -12.60
CA ALA A 78 8.40 16.33 -12.96
C ALA A 78 8.45 17.18 -14.23
N GLY A 79 9.46 18.04 -14.34
CA GLY A 79 9.64 18.94 -15.49
C GLY A 79 9.45 20.42 -15.11
N PRO A 80 9.21 21.28 -16.12
CA PRO A 80 9.10 22.72 -15.91
C PRO A 80 7.92 23.09 -15.00
N GLY A 81 8.16 23.96 -14.02
CA GLY A 81 7.10 24.47 -13.14
C GLY A 81 6.42 23.42 -12.27
N ALA A 82 7.11 22.31 -11.96
CA ALA A 82 6.55 21.21 -11.20
C ALA A 82 6.19 21.60 -9.76
N ASP A 83 6.97 22.49 -9.15
CA ASP A 83 6.78 22.95 -7.77
C ASP A 83 5.56 23.88 -7.64
N GLU A 84 5.15 24.52 -8.72
CA GLU A 84 3.96 25.38 -8.81
C GLU A 84 2.72 24.64 -9.34
N PHE A 85 2.75 23.30 -9.39
CA PHE A 85 1.62 22.52 -9.86
C PHE A 85 0.40 22.63 -8.94
N GLU A 86 -0.73 23.04 -9.51
CA GLU A 86 -2.05 22.97 -8.87
C GLU A 86 -2.95 21.98 -9.64
N GLY A 87 -3.71 21.17 -8.90
CA GLY A 87 -4.57 20.14 -9.50
C GLY A 87 -5.53 19.50 -8.50
N THR A 88 -6.22 18.46 -8.94
CA THR A 88 -7.16 17.68 -8.13
C THR A 88 -6.74 16.22 -8.13
N LEU A 89 -6.75 15.60 -6.95
CA LEU A 89 -6.47 14.16 -6.78
C LEU A 89 -7.75 13.46 -6.34
N GLU A 90 -8.18 12.47 -7.11
CA GLU A 90 -9.39 11.69 -6.84
C GLU A 90 -9.06 10.21 -6.74
N LEU A 91 -9.81 9.48 -5.91
CA LEU A 91 -9.71 8.04 -5.78
C LEU A 91 -11.12 7.45 -5.67
N GLY A 92 -11.41 6.48 -6.51
CA GLY A 92 -12.73 5.87 -6.60
C GLY A 92 -12.73 4.65 -7.51
N TYR A 93 -13.92 4.19 -7.88
CA TYR A 93 -14.12 3.06 -8.78
C TYR A 93 -15.40 3.27 -9.58
N GLN A 94 -15.50 2.59 -10.72
CA GLN A 94 -16.73 2.49 -11.50
C GLN A 94 -17.54 1.28 -11.00
N ILE A 95 -18.89 1.38 -11.04
CA ILE A 95 -19.83 0.31 -10.66
C ILE A 95 -20.55 -0.18 -11.90
#